data_AF-A0A329TDH9-F1
#
_entry.id   AF-A0A329TDH9-F1
#
_cell.length_a   1.000
_cell.length_b   1.000
_cell.length_c   1.000
_cell.angle_alpha   90.00
_cell.angle_beta   90.00
_cell.angle_gamma   90.00
#
_symmetry.space_group_name_H-M   'P 1'
#
loop_
_entity.id
_entity.type
_entity.pdbx_description
1 polymer ?
#
loop_
_entity_poly.entity_id
_entity_poly.type
_entity_poly.pdbx_seq_one_letter_code
_entity_poly.pdbx_strand_id
1 'polypeptide(L)'
;MRFIEEVVVDEFLPTVRSMLAEDLRERGFTQREVADALGISQSAVSKYAHGDVARHDRIVADERVRDLVERVGEGLASGDVSPVAALVEIEVLIRRLEEGDLLAELHEEAMPELAAADVDFSVHDPDSGLRERETVLASVRRGLRTLTNASGFAGLIPNVGANVVECLADAGSVDDVAAVPGRLVDVKGRAMVPGEPEFGVSEHVATVLLAAREAGSSARGAVNLRYDPDLVATLAESHPTVEFDAERGTREAVVDAVADADLPDGTDTIVAYQTGAVGVEPILYVLAPTAPEAARVVRTLL
;
A
#
# COMPACT_ATOMS: atom_id res chain seq x y z
N MET A 1 0.24 16.41 -1.26
CA MET A 1 0.08 15.48 -2.40
C MET A 1 0.70 16.17 -3.59
N ARG A 2 1.76 15.58 -4.12
CA ARG A 2 2.40 16.02 -5.36
C ARG A 2 2.32 14.84 -6.32
N PHE A 3 1.86 15.07 -7.54
CA PHE A 3 1.72 14.04 -8.55
C PHE A 3 3.04 13.88 -9.32
N ILE A 4 3.31 12.68 -9.84
CA ILE A 4 4.49 12.45 -10.68
C ILE A 4 4.39 13.24 -11.98
N GLU A 5 3.17 13.47 -12.49
CA GLU A 5 2.92 14.32 -13.65
C GLU A 5 3.32 15.78 -13.39
N GLU A 6 3.27 16.25 -12.14
CA GLU A 6 3.81 17.59 -11.79
C GLU A 6 5.33 17.61 -11.92
N VAL A 7 6.04 16.55 -11.50
CA VAL A 7 7.50 16.41 -11.72
C VAL A 7 7.82 16.37 -13.21
N VAL A 8 7.03 15.63 -14.01
CA VAL A 8 7.19 15.57 -15.46
C VAL A 8 7.03 16.95 -16.10
N VAL A 9 5.99 17.70 -15.73
CA VAL A 9 5.69 19.03 -16.30
C VAL A 9 6.66 20.10 -15.82
N ASP A 10 7.09 20.05 -14.57
CA ASP A 10 7.92 21.09 -13.96
C ASP A 10 9.42 20.89 -14.23
N GLU A 11 9.90 19.64 -14.33
CA GLU A 11 11.33 19.32 -14.40
C GLU A 11 11.70 18.63 -15.72
N PHE A 12 11.02 17.54 -16.08
CA PHE A 12 11.40 16.70 -17.22
C PHE A 12 11.13 17.35 -18.57
N LEU A 13 9.89 17.73 -18.85
CA LEU A 13 9.49 18.32 -20.14
C LEU A 13 10.23 19.63 -20.42
N PRO A 14 10.41 20.56 -19.46
CA PRO A 14 11.21 21.76 -19.69
C PRO A 14 12.66 21.43 -20.02
N THR A 15 13.27 20.46 -19.34
CA THR A 15 14.64 20.03 -19.60
C THR A 15 14.79 19.41 -20.99
N VAL A 16 13.96 18.41 -21.32
CA VAL A 16 14.00 17.70 -22.62
C VAL A 16 13.69 18.64 -23.79
N ARG A 17 12.67 19.52 -23.66
CA ARG A 17 12.37 20.52 -24.69
C ARG A 17 13.50 21.52 -24.90
N SER A 18 14.18 21.90 -23.82
CA SER A 18 15.33 22.79 -23.90
C SER A 18 16.49 22.13 -24.64
N MET A 19 16.78 20.85 -24.34
CA MET A 19 17.81 20.07 -25.02
C MET A 19 17.49 19.83 -26.50
N LEU A 20 16.24 19.46 -26.83
CA LEU A 20 15.79 19.32 -28.23
C LEU A 20 15.84 20.64 -28.99
N ALA A 21 15.47 21.75 -28.35
CA ALA A 21 15.55 23.07 -28.98
C ALA A 21 16.99 23.46 -29.30
N GLU A 22 17.94 23.17 -28.41
CA GLU A 22 19.38 23.38 -28.67
C GLU A 22 19.89 22.49 -29.80
N ASP A 23 19.63 21.19 -29.75
CA ASP A 23 20.06 20.24 -30.79
C ASP A 23 19.54 20.64 -32.19
N LEU A 24 18.26 20.99 -32.31
CA LEU A 24 17.69 21.45 -33.59
C LEU A 24 18.29 22.78 -34.06
N ARG A 25 18.63 23.70 -33.14
CA ARG A 25 19.28 24.97 -33.46
C ARG A 25 20.70 24.75 -34.00
N GLU A 26 21.45 23.81 -33.41
CA GLU A 26 22.78 23.41 -33.89
C GLU A 26 22.71 22.77 -35.29
N ARG A 27 21.61 22.08 -35.60
CA ARG A 27 21.29 21.53 -36.93
C ARG A 27 20.78 22.56 -37.94
N GLY A 28 20.72 23.84 -37.56
CA GLY A 28 20.42 24.96 -38.45
C GLY A 28 18.97 25.43 -38.49
N PHE A 29 18.09 24.91 -37.62
CA PHE A 29 16.69 25.34 -37.56
C PHE A 29 16.57 26.80 -37.08
N THR A 30 15.62 27.53 -37.65
CA THR A 30 15.18 28.82 -37.11
C THR A 30 14.34 28.61 -35.84
N GLN A 31 14.22 29.64 -35.00
CA GLN A 31 13.37 29.55 -33.80
C GLN A 31 11.91 29.19 -34.11
N ARG A 32 11.42 29.59 -35.30
CA ARG A 32 10.06 29.28 -35.74
C ARG A 32 9.91 27.81 -36.12
N GLU A 33 10.87 27.25 -36.85
CA GLU A 33 10.86 25.83 -37.21
C GLU A 33 10.99 24.93 -35.96
N VAL A 34 11.81 25.33 -34.97
CA VAL A 34 11.88 24.63 -33.68
C VAL A 34 10.53 24.70 -32.94
N ALA A 35 9.88 25.86 -32.93
CA ALA A 35 8.59 26.03 -32.29
C ALA A 35 7.52 25.11 -32.91
N ASP A 36 7.51 25.05 -34.25
CA ASP A 36 6.59 24.20 -35.01
C ASP A 36 6.87 22.70 -34.77
N ALA A 37 8.15 22.29 -34.72
CA ALA A 37 8.55 20.90 -34.48
C ALA A 37 8.21 20.41 -33.06
N LEU A 38 8.41 21.26 -32.05
CA LEU A 38 8.18 20.92 -30.65
C LEU A 38 6.75 21.22 -30.16
N GLY A 39 5.92 21.84 -30.98
CA GLY A 39 4.53 22.19 -30.63
C GLY A 39 4.42 23.23 -29.52
N ILE A 40 5.36 24.17 -29.44
CA ILE A 40 5.43 25.23 -28.42
C ILE A 40 5.45 26.62 -29.06
N SER A 41 5.34 27.68 -28.25
CA SER A 41 5.46 29.04 -28.80
C SER A 41 6.91 29.37 -29.17
N GLN A 42 7.11 30.23 -30.18
CA GLN A 42 8.43 30.78 -30.50
C GLN A 42 9.05 31.51 -29.29
N SER A 43 8.22 32.15 -28.45
CA SER A 43 8.69 32.78 -27.21
C SER A 43 9.23 31.77 -26.20
N ALA A 44 8.67 30.56 -26.12
CA ALA A 44 9.21 29.48 -25.30
C ALA A 44 10.56 29.00 -25.83
N VAL A 45 10.70 28.81 -27.15
CA VAL A 45 11.98 28.50 -27.79
C VAL A 45 13.03 29.56 -27.49
N SER A 46 12.66 30.84 -27.55
CA SER A 46 13.57 31.93 -27.21
C SER A 46 14.08 31.83 -25.77
N LYS A 47 13.22 31.49 -24.81
CA LYS A 47 13.64 31.32 -23.40
C LYS A 47 14.61 30.15 -23.24
N TYR A 48 14.33 29.01 -23.90
CA TYR A 48 15.24 27.86 -23.88
C TYR A 48 16.63 28.22 -24.45
N ALA A 49 16.67 28.89 -25.60
CA ALA A 49 17.91 29.27 -26.27
C ALA A 49 18.77 30.28 -25.49
N HIS A 50 18.18 31.06 -24.57
CA HIS A 50 18.91 32.00 -23.71
C HIS A 50 19.24 31.41 -22.33
N GLY A 51 18.86 30.15 -22.07
CA GLY A 51 19.06 29.51 -20.76
C GLY A 51 18.13 30.05 -19.66
N ASP A 52 17.04 30.73 -20.03
CA ASP A 52 16.09 31.34 -19.09
C ASP A 52 15.14 30.31 -18.46
N VAL A 53 15.27 29.03 -18.81
CA VAL A 53 14.51 27.92 -18.23
C VAL A 53 15.49 27.02 -17.49
N ALA A 54 15.24 26.85 -16.20
CA ALA A 54 15.99 25.91 -15.37
C ALA A 54 15.93 24.50 -15.98
N ARG A 55 17.09 23.84 -16.00
CA ARG A 55 17.23 22.43 -16.36
C ARG A 55 17.54 21.65 -15.11
N HIS A 56 17.01 20.44 -15.03
CA HIS A 56 17.33 19.54 -13.94
C HIS A 56 18.60 18.75 -14.26
N ASP A 57 19.66 18.94 -13.46
CA ASP A 57 21.01 18.40 -13.76
C ASP A 57 21.02 16.88 -13.94
N ARG A 58 20.27 16.12 -13.14
CA ARG A 58 20.17 14.65 -13.27
C ARG A 58 19.49 14.21 -14.56
N ILE A 59 18.52 14.98 -15.05
CA ILE A 59 17.81 14.68 -16.31
C ILE A 59 18.73 15.00 -17.50
N VAL A 60 19.48 16.10 -17.42
CA VAL A 60 20.53 16.43 -18.40
C VAL A 60 21.65 15.37 -18.42
N ALA A 61 21.92 14.75 -17.27
CA ALA A 61 22.97 13.75 -17.09
C ALA A 61 22.60 12.35 -17.61
N ASP A 62 21.31 12.02 -17.64
CA ASP A 62 20.82 10.68 -17.98
C ASP A 62 21.12 10.31 -19.44
N GLU A 63 21.82 9.19 -19.64
CA GLU A 63 22.25 8.73 -20.97
C GLU A 63 21.04 8.42 -21.87
N ARG A 64 19.96 7.84 -21.33
CA ARG A 64 18.77 7.47 -22.11
C ARG A 64 18.02 8.71 -22.57
N VAL A 65 18.00 9.76 -21.75
CA VAL A 65 17.44 11.08 -22.14
C VAL A 65 18.27 11.69 -23.27
N ARG A 66 19.60 11.69 -23.16
CA ARG A 66 20.49 12.21 -24.22
C ARG A 66 20.33 11.43 -25.54
N ASP A 67 20.34 10.10 -25.47
CA ASP A 67 20.16 9.23 -26.64
C ASP A 67 18.79 9.44 -27.29
N LEU A 68 17.75 9.70 -26.49
CA LEU A 68 16.43 10.06 -27.02
C LEU A 68 16.48 11.42 -27.70
N VAL A 69 17.05 12.45 -27.06
CA VAL A 69 17.15 13.80 -27.62
C VAL A 69 17.91 13.78 -28.95
N GLU A 70 19.03 13.07 -29.04
CA GLU A 70 19.83 12.97 -30.26
C GLU A 70 19.04 12.27 -31.38
N ARG A 71 18.43 11.11 -31.11
CA ARG A 71 17.65 10.36 -32.11
C ARG A 71 16.41 11.10 -32.57
N VAL A 72 15.65 11.69 -31.65
CA VAL A 72 14.46 12.48 -31.96
C VAL A 72 14.84 13.76 -32.70
N GLY A 73 15.91 14.45 -32.28
CA GLY A 73 16.44 15.63 -32.94
C GLY A 73 16.89 15.37 -34.37
N GLU A 74 17.65 14.29 -34.60
CA GLU A 74 18.04 13.84 -35.94
C GLU A 74 16.84 13.47 -36.82
N GLY A 75 15.90 12.71 -36.27
CA GLY A 75 14.69 12.31 -36.95
C GLY A 75 13.79 13.49 -37.34
N LEU A 76 13.64 14.48 -36.45
CA LEU A 76 12.89 15.70 -36.74
C LEU A 76 13.61 16.56 -37.79
N ALA A 77 14.94 16.65 -37.72
CA ALA A 77 15.74 17.44 -38.66
C ALA A 77 15.75 16.88 -40.09
N SER A 78 15.78 15.56 -40.22
CA SER A 78 15.71 14.84 -41.51
C SER A 78 14.28 14.74 -42.05
N GLY A 79 13.27 14.83 -41.18
CA GLY A 79 11.87 14.58 -41.50
C GLY A 79 11.46 13.12 -41.43
N ASP A 80 12.35 12.23 -40.99
CA ASP A 80 12.08 10.79 -40.80
C ASP A 80 11.17 10.53 -39.58
N VAL A 81 11.19 11.43 -38.59
CA VAL A 81 10.35 11.37 -37.39
C VAL A 81 9.35 12.53 -37.44
N SER A 82 8.06 12.20 -37.31
CA SER A 82 7.01 13.21 -37.16
C SER A 82 6.92 13.72 -35.71
N PRO A 83 6.35 14.90 -35.45
CA PRO A 83 6.10 15.37 -34.08
C PRO A 83 5.27 14.39 -33.23
N VAL A 84 4.35 13.65 -33.87
CA VAL A 84 3.55 12.61 -33.17
C VAL A 84 4.43 11.42 -32.79
N ALA A 85 5.34 10.99 -33.65
CA ALA A 85 6.28 9.92 -33.34
C ALA A 85 7.27 10.35 -32.23
N ALA A 86 7.80 11.57 -32.30
CA ALA A 86 8.62 12.16 -31.24
C ALA A 86 7.89 12.19 -29.89
N LEU A 87 6.62 12.61 -29.88
CA LEU A 87 5.76 12.56 -28.69
C LEU A 87 5.70 11.12 -28.14
N VAL A 88 5.40 10.13 -28.98
CA VAL A 88 5.32 8.72 -28.55
C VAL A 88 6.64 8.24 -27.95
N GLU A 89 7.78 8.55 -28.56
CA GLU A 89 9.08 8.13 -28.01
C GLU A 89 9.40 8.79 -26.66
N ILE A 90 9.05 10.07 -26.50
CA ILE A 90 9.20 10.79 -25.22
C ILE A 90 8.28 10.20 -24.15
N GLU A 91 7.01 9.95 -24.48
CA GLU A 91 6.04 9.32 -23.57
C GLU A 91 6.46 7.91 -23.15
N VAL A 92 7.05 7.13 -24.06
CA VAL A 92 7.60 5.81 -23.75
C VAL A 92 8.79 5.92 -22.79
N LEU A 93 9.66 6.92 -22.95
CA LEU A 93 10.76 7.13 -22.01
C LEU A 93 10.25 7.59 -20.65
N ILE A 94 9.30 8.52 -20.60
CA ILE A 94 8.67 8.99 -19.35
C ILE A 94 8.18 7.79 -18.54
N ARG A 95 7.36 6.91 -19.14
CA ARG A 95 6.85 5.72 -18.45
C ARG A 95 7.95 4.82 -17.89
N ARG A 96 9.03 4.60 -18.64
CA ARG A 96 10.17 3.80 -18.16
C ARG A 96 10.88 4.45 -16.98
N LEU A 97 10.97 5.79 -16.97
CA LEU A 97 11.62 6.51 -15.89
C LEU A 97 10.72 6.63 -14.64
N GLU A 98 9.40 6.50 -14.80
CA GLU A 98 8.42 6.45 -13.70
C GLU A 98 8.40 5.08 -13.00
N GLU A 99 8.88 4.02 -13.66
CA GLU A 99 8.93 2.65 -13.14
C GLU A 99 10.16 2.43 -12.24
N GLY A 100 10.17 3.04 -11.06
CA GLY A 100 11.22 2.82 -10.05
C GLY A 100 12.60 3.39 -10.41
N ASP A 101 12.62 4.41 -11.28
CA ASP A 101 13.83 4.98 -11.86
C ASP A 101 13.82 6.51 -11.68
N LEU A 102 14.59 7.26 -12.48
CA LEU A 102 14.88 8.68 -12.28
C LEU A 102 13.66 9.55 -11.96
N LEU A 103 12.50 9.37 -12.63
CA LEU A 103 11.32 10.18 -12.33
C LEU A 103 10.64 9.77 -11.03
N ALA A 104 10.69 8.48 -10.67
CA ALA A 104 10.25 8.01 -9.36
C ALA A 104 11.14 8.57 -8.24
N GLU A 105 12.47 8.55 -8.42
CA GLU A 105 13.42 9.13 -7.46
C GLU A 105 13.16 10.63 -7.22
N LEU A 106 12.93 11.39 -8.30
CA LEU A 106 12.60 12.81 -8.20
C LEU A 106 11.22 13.05 -7.56
N HIS A 107 10.28 12.13 -7.75
CA HIS A 107 8.96 12.20 -7.12
C HIS A 107 9.03 11.92 -5.63
N GLU A 108 9.83 10.95 -5.20
CA GLU A 108 10.10 10.68 -3.79
C GLU A 108 10.78 11.86 -3.10
N GLU A 109 11.75 12.51 -3.74
CA GLU A 109 12.37 13.74 -3.22
C GLU A 109 11.36 14.87 -3.05
N ALA A 110 10.39 14.93 -3.97
CA ALA A 110 9.33 15.92 -3.97
C ALA A 110 8.19 15.58 -2.99
N MET A 111 8.05 14.32 -2.57
CA MET A 111 7.08 13.80 -1.60
C MET A 111 7.73 12.71 -0.73
N PRO A 112 8.48 13.11 0.32
CA PRO A 112 9.28 12.19 1.13
C PRO A 112 8.49 11.07 1.82
N GLU A 113 7.17 11.24 1.98
CA GLU A 113 6.30 10.21 2.53
C GLU A 113 6.20 8.96 1.64
N LEU A 114 6.55 9.05 0.34
CA LEU A 114 6.59 7.91 -0.57
C LEU A 114 7.75 6.96 -0.24
N ALA A 115 8.93 7.50 0.09
CA ALA A 115 10.10 6.70 0.46
C ALA A 115 9.88 5.87 1.74
N ALA A 116 9.02 6.34 2.65
CA ALA A 116 8.69 5.64 3.88
C ALA A 116 7.72 4.47 3.68
N ALA A 117 7.09 4.36 2.51
CA ALA A 117 6.10 3.31 2.23
C ALA A 117 6.74 1.97 1.81
N ASP A 118 8.05 1.93 1.54
CA ASP A 118 8.82 0.72 1.13
C ASP A 118 8.13 -0.06 0.01
N VAL A 119 7.60 0.67 -0.99
CA VAL A 119 6.91 0.07 -2.14
C VAL A 119 7.70 0.37 -3.39
N ASP A 120 8.44 -0.64 -3.84
CA ASP A 120 9.08 -0.71 -5.16
C ASP A 120 8.03 -0.68 -6.27
N PHE A 121 7.25 0.40 -6.51
CA PHE A 121 6.32 0.43 -7.64
C PHE A 121 5.90 1.81 -8.15
N SER A 122 5.80 1.85 -9.49
CA SER A 122 5.13 2.83 -10.35
C SER A 122 3.77 3.26 -9.78
N VAL A 123 3.65 4.56 -9.51
CA VAL A 123 2.44 5.26 -9.04
C VAL A 123 1.25 5.06 -10.02
N HIS A 124 1.52 4.58 -11.24
CA HIS A 124 0.53 4.38 -12.30
C HIS A 124 0.05 2.95 -12.52
N ASP A 125 0.53 1.95 -11.77
CA ASP A 125 -0.10 0.62 -11.85
C ASP A 125 -1.44 0.63 -11.08
N PRO A 126 -2.58 0.43 -11.77
CA PRO A 126 -3.89 0.36 -11.11
C PRO A 126 -4.00 -0.75 -10.06
N ASP A 127 -3.13 -1.76 -10.14
CA ASP A 127 -3.02 -2.90 -9.24
C ASP A 127 -1.78 -2.82 -8.31
N SER A 128 -1.15 -1.64 -8.20
CA SER A 128 0.04 -1.44 -7.35
C SER A 128 -0.18 -1.88 -5.90
N GLY A 129 0.83 -2.54 -5.32
CA GLY A 129 0.85 -2.97 -3.92
C GLY A 129 0.59 -1.82 -2.93
N LEU A 130 0.91 -0.58 -3.28
CA LEU A 130 0.60 0.60 -2.47
C LEU A 130 -0.92 0.83 -2.31
N ARG A 131 -1.70 0.67 -3.38
CA ARG A 131 -3.17 0.82 -3.32
C ARG A 131 -3.79 -0.25 -2.43
N GLU A 132 -3.33 -1.48 -2.53
CA GLU A 132 -3.81 -2.55 -1.67
C GLU A 132 -3.42 -2.29 -0.21
N ARG A 133 -2.16 -1.92 0.06
CA ARG A 133 -1.68 -1.55 1.40
C ARG A 133 -2.51 -0.41 2.01
N GLU A 134 -2.76 0.66 1.27
CA GLU A 134 -3.63 1.75 1.73
C GLU A 134 -5.09 1.32 1.93
N THR A 135 -5.61 0.44 1.08
CA THR A 135 -6.96 -0.12 1.23
C THR A 135 -7.07 -0.91 2.53
N VAL A 136 -6.07 -1.75 2.83
CA VAL A 136 -5.98 -2.53 4.07
C VAL A 136 -5.86 -1.60 5.28
N LEU A 137 -4.99 -0.59 5.26
CA LEU A 137 -4.87 0.40 6.34
C LEU A 137 -6.20 1.14 6.58
N ALA A 138 -6.86 1.59 5.52
CA ALA A 138 -8.18 2.22 5.61
C ALA A 138 -9.25 1.26 6.16
N SER A 139 -9.15 -0.04 5.83
CA SER A 139 -10.02 -1.09 6.36
C SER A 139 -9.82 -1.29 7.86
N VAL A 140 -8.58 -1.40 8.33
CA VAL A 140 -8.25 -1.48 9.77
C VAL A 140 -8.74 -0.24 10.51
N ARG A 141 -8.53 0.98 9.98
CA ARG A 141 -9.09 2.23 10.56
C ARG A 141 -10.63 2.17 10.68
N ARG A 142 -11.35 1.56 9.72
CA ARG A 142 -12.80 1.38 9.79
C ARG A 142 -13.22 0.35 10.85
N GLY A 143 -12.49 -0.77 10.96
CA GLY A 143 -12.70 -1.76 12.01
C GLY A 143 -12.47 -1.17 13.40
N LEU A 144 -11.35 -0.47 13.57
CA LEU A 144 -11.01 0.27 14.78
C LEU A 144 -12.11 1.25 15.21
N ARG A 145 -12.57 2.11 14.29
CA ARG A 145 -13.68 3.04 14.58
C ARG A 145 -14.97 2.33 14.98
N THR A 146 -15.23 1.16 14.41
CA THR A 146 -16.42 0.35 14.76
C THR A 146 -16.33 -0.15 16.19
N LEU A 147 -15.16 -0.63 16.62
CA LEU A 147 -14.91 -1.10 17.99
C LEU A 147 -14.91 0.05 19.01
N THR A 148 -14.17 1.13 18.74
CA THR A 148 -14.03 2.25 19.69
C THR A 148 -15.33 3.02 19.90
N ASN A 149 -16.25 3.00 18.93
CA ASN A 149 -17.58 3.59 19.05
C ASN A 149 -18.60 2.65 19.71
N ALA A 150 -18.28 1.37 19.88
CA ALA A 150 -19.15 0.42 20.52
C ALA A 150 -19.03 0.51 22.04
N SER A 151 -20.11 0.93 22.69
CA SER A 151 -20.16 1.01 24.16
C SER A 151 -19.99 -0.38 24.75
N GLY A 152 -19.12 -0.52 25.74
CA GLY A 152 -18.84 -1.81 26.39
C GLY A 152 -17.65 -2.59 25.80
N PHE A 153 -17.13 -2.21 24.62
CA PHE A 153 -15.98 -2.89 24.01
C PHE A 153 -14.76 -2.99 24.93
N ALA A 154 -14.51 -1.96 25.77
CA ALA A 154 -13.43 -1.98 26.75
C ALA A 154 -13.48 -3.21 27.68
N GLY A 155 -14.68 -3.70 28.00
CA GLY A 155 -14.87 -4.90 28.82
C GLY A 155 -14.48 -6.21 28.13
N LEU A 156 -14.31 -6.20 26.80
CA LEU A 156 -13.87 -7.36 26.00
C LEU A 156 -12.36 -7.38 25.76
N ILE A 157 -11.62 -6.35 26.20
CA ILE A 157 -10.17 -6.25 26.00
C ILE A 157 -9.43 -7.19 26.98
N PRO A 158 -8.52 -8.07 26.52
CA PRO A 158 -7.70 -8.92 27.39
C PRO A 158 -6.59 -8.12 28.09
N ASN A 159 -5.93 -8.70 29.10
CA ASN A 159 -4.85 -8.03 29.83
C ASN A 159 -3.64 -7.74 28.92
N VAL A 160 -3.37 -8.60 27.95
CA VAL A 160 -2.34 -8.36 26.92
C VAL A 160 -2.75 -7.36 25.83
N GLY A 161 -3.95 -6.78 25.91
CA GLY A 161 -4.49 -5.84 24.93
C GLY A 161 -5.15 -6.51 23.71
N ALA A 162 -6.12 -5.82 23.13
CA ALA A 162 -6.80 -6.23 21.90
C ALA A 162 -6.13 -5.62 20.68
N ASN A 163 -6.24 -6.24 19.52
CA ASN A 163 -5.83 -5.66 18.26
C ASN A 163 -6.90 -5.94 17.21
N VAL A 164 -6.96 -5.06 16.21
CA VAL A 164 -7.72 -5.25 14.99
C VAL A 164 -6.72 -5.28 13.85
N VAL A 165 -6.73 -6.36 13.08
CA VAL A 165 -5.73 -6.58 12.03
C VAL A 165 -6.41 -6.89 10.70
N GLU A 166 -5.75 -6.57 9.60
CA GLU A 166 -6.12 -7.07 8.27
C GLU A 166 -4.86 -7.30 7.42
N CYS A 167 -4.84 -8.37 6.63
CA CYS A 167 -3.72 -8.71 5.76
C CYS A 167 -4.01 -8.42 4.27
N LEU A 168 -2.94 -8.31 3.49
CA LEU A 168 -2.99 -8.33 2.02
C LEU A 168 -3.58 -9.65 1.50
N ALA A 169 -4.05 -9.67 0.25
CA ALA A 169 -4.66 -10.83 -0.37
C ALA A 169 -3.68 -12.02 -0.47
N ASP A 170 -2.41 -11.76 -0.74
CA ASP A 170 -1.32 -12.72 -0.90
C ASP A 170 -0.37 -12.79 0.30
N ALA A 171 -0.79 -12.25 1.45
CA ALA A 171 0.02 -12.15 2.67
C ALA A 171 0.68 -13.48 3.08
N GLY A 172 2.02 -13.48 3.20
CA GLY A 172 2.83 -14.63 3.60
C GLY A 172 3.52 -14.46 4.95
N SER A 173 3.63 -13.22 5.43
CA SER A 173 4.39 -12.87 6.64
C SER A 173 3.66 -11.85 7.50
N VAL A 174 4.17 -11.61 8.72
CA VAL A 174 3.64 -10.58 9.63
C VAL A 174 3.73 -9.19 9.02
N ASP A 175 4.73 -8.94 8.17
CA ASP A 175 4.95 -7.65 7.50
C ASP A 175 3.87 -7.32 6.45
N ASP A 176 3.07 -8.31 6.06
CA ASP A 176 1.92 -8.18 5.15
C ASP A 176 0.60 -7.93 5.90
N VAL A 177 0.66 -7.76 7.23
CA VAL A 177 -0.51 -7.56 8.09
C VAL A 177 -0.48 -6.19 8.74
N ALA A 178 -1.51 -5.38 8.48
CA ALA A 178 -1.72 -4.10 9.14
C ALA A 178 -2.43 -4.29 10.48
N ALA A 179 -2.02 -3.52 11.49
CA ALA A 179 -2.55 -3.59 12.85
C ALA A 179 -2.32 -2.28 13.62
N VAL A 180 -2.87 -2.16 14.83
CA VAL A 180 -2.60 -1.00 15.70
C VAL A 180 -1.32 -1.24 16.51
N PRO A 181 -0.29 -0.36 16.41
CA PRO A 181 0.91 -0.46 17.22
C PRO A 181 0.57 -0.23 18.70
N GLY A 182 1.18 -1.01 19.59
CA GLY A 182 0.94 -0.92 21.03
C GLY A 182 -0.40 -1.49 21.52
N ARG A 183 -1.27 -1.95 20.61
CA ARG A 183 -2.59 -2.59 20.90
C ARG A 183 -3.59 -1.65 21.56
N LEU A 184 -4.87 -2.01 21.51
CA LEU A 184 -5.95 -1.36 22.23
C LEU A 184 -5.95 -1.83 23.69
N VAL A 185 -6.01 -0.87 24.61
CA VAL A 185 -6.01 -1.15 26.07
C VAL A 185 -7.21 -0.50 26.75
N ASP A 186 -7.74 -1.12 27.81
CA ASP A 186 -8.77 -0.50 28.63
C ASP A 186 -8.14 0.52 29.60
N VAL A 187 -8.52 1.78 29.44
CA VAL A 187 -8.19 2.87 30.35
C VAL A 187 -9.48 3.43 30.94
N LYS A 188 -9.80 2.97 32.16
CA LYS A 188 -10.96 3.43 32.95
C LYS A 188 -12.30 3.19 32.24
N GLY A 189 -12.48 2.01 31.65
CA GLY A 189 -13.69 1.61 30.94
C GLY A 189 -13.77 2.19 29.52
N ARG A 190 -12.64 2.55 28.93
CA ARG A 190 -12.56 3.12 27.57
C ARG A 190 -11.40 2.49 26.82
N ALA A 191 -11.67 2.06 25.58
CA ALA A 191 -10.62 1.58 24.69
C ALA A 191 -9.73 2.76 24.25
N MET A 192 -8.46 2.72 24.66
CA MET A 192 -7.43 3.66 24.22
C MET A 192 -6.72 3.09 23.00
N VAL A 193 -6.48 3.93 22.00
CA VAL A 193 -5.72 3.60 20.78
C VAL A 193 -4.38 4.34 20.83
N PRO A 194 -3.23 3.64 20.88
CA PRO A 194 -1.92 4.29 21.02
C PRO A 194 -1.41 4.99 19.75
N GLY A 195 -1.84 4.54 18.56
CA GLY A 195 -1.36 5.06 17.29
C GLY A 195 -2.24 4.68 16.10
N GLU A 196 -1.88 5.19 14.92
CA GLU A 196 -2.53 4.83 13.66
C GLU A 196 -2.11 3.41 13.22
N PRO A 197 -2.93 2.72 12.40
CA PRO A 197 -2.56 1.41 11.90
C PRO A 197 -1.29 1.43 11.04
N GLU A 198 -0.46 0.40 11.18
CA GLU A 198 0.82 0.19 10.50
C GLU A 198 0.99 -1.30 10.15
N PHE A 199 1.79 -1.60 9.12
CA PHE A 199 2.13 -2.98 8.76
C PHE A 199 3.22 -3.56 9.69
N GLY A 200 3.18 -4.87 9.95
CA GLY A 200 4.23 -5.57 10.69
C GLY A 200 4.21 -5.39 12.21
N VAL A 201 3.25 -4.64 12.76
CA VAL A 201 3.28 -4.24 14.19
C VAL A 201 2.56 -5.19 15.16
N SER A 202 1.99 -6.31 14.68
CA SER A 202 1.19 -7.24 15.51
C SER A 202 1.47 -8.72 15.25
N GLU A 203 2.60 -9.20 15.76
CA GLU A 203 3.05 -10.59 15.60
C GLU A 203 2.01 -11.67 15.97
N HIS A 204 1.40 -11.59 17.16
CA HIS A 204 0.55 -12.68 17.65
C HIS A 204 -0.77 -12.83 16.87
N VAL A 205 -1.51 -11.74 16.69
CA VAL A 205 -2.79 -11.77 15.95
C VAL A 205 -2.55 -12.05 14.47
N ALA A 206 -1.47 -11.51 13.89
CA ALA A 206 -1.06 -11.82 12.52
C ALA A 206 -0.74 -13.32 12.38
N THR A 207 -0.01 -13.92 13.32
CA THR A 207 0.32 -15.34 13.29
C THR A 207 -0.92 -16.22 13.30
N VAL A 208 -1.90 -15.93 14.15
CA VAL A 208 -3.18 -16.67 14.19
C VAL A 208 -3.95 -16.52 12.89
N LEU A 209 -4.05 -15.30 12.35
CA LEU A 209 -4.72 -15.04 11.06
C LEU A 209 -4.05 -15.80 9.91
N LEU A 210 -2.73 -15.70 9.78
CA LEU A 210 -1.97 -16.35 8.71
C LEU A 210 -2.00 -17.88 8.83
N ALA A 211 -1.98 -18.42 10.05
CA ALA A 211 -2.12 -19.86 10.30
C ALA A 211 -3.50 -20.39 9.89
N ALA A 212 -4.58 -19.66 10.22
CA ALA A 212 -5.92 -20.03 9.79
C ALA A 212 -6.05 -19.99 8.26
N ARG A 213 -5.43 -19.01 7.59
CA ARG A 213 -5.38 -18.92 6.12
C ARG A 213 -4.61 -20.07 5.49
N GLU A 214 -3.48 -20.45 6.06
CA GLU A 214 -2.69 -21.62 5.63
C GLU A 214 -3.51 -22.92 5.67
N ALA A 215 -4.39 -23.04 6.67
CA ALA A 215 -5.33 -24.16 6.80
C ALA A 215 -6.57 -24.05 5.89
N GLY A 216 -6.69 -23.01 5.05
CA GLY A 216 -7.75 -22.86 4.05
C GLY A 216 -8.83 -21.81 4.36
N SER A 217 -8.72 -21.06 5.46
CA SER A 217 -9.65 -19.95 5.74
C SER A 217 -9.52 -18.82 4.72
N SER A 218 -10.64 -18.27 4.27
CA SER A 218 -10.68 -17.06 3.42
C SER A 218 -10.43 -15.76 4.20
N ALA A 219 -10.42 -15.82 5.54
CA ALA A 219 -10.34 -14.65 6.40
C ALA A 219 -9.08 -13.81 6.11
N ARG A 220 -9.25 -12.49 6.07
CA ARG A 220 -8.13 -11.53 6.03
C ARG A 220 -8.13 -10.57 7.19
N GLY A 221 -9.21 -10.45 7.94
CA GLY A 221 -9.32 -9.61 9.12
C GLY A 221 -9.41 -10.43 10.39
N ALA A 222 -8.88 -9.89 11.50
CA ALA A 222 -9.10 -10.50 12.81
C ALA A 222 -9.18 -9.48 13.95
N VAL A 223 -9.89 -9.85 15.01
CA VAL A 223 -9.89 -9.14 16.30
C VAL A 223 -9.70 -10.14 17.43
N ASN A 224 -8.75 -9.89 18.34
CA ASN A 224 -8.62 -10.69 19.55
C ASN A 224 -9.33 -10.03 20.74
N LEU A 225 -9.98 -10.85 21.54
CA LEU A 225 -10.75 -10.49 22.72
C LEU A 225 -10.27 -11.32 23.92
N ARG A 226 -10.67 -10.89 25.13
CA ARG A 226 -10.56 -11.74 26.31
C ARG A 226 -11.32 -13.03 26.07
N TYR A 227 -10.77 -14.13 26.57
CA TYR A 227 -11.51 -15.37 26.65
C TYR A 227 -12.57 -15.29 27.76
N ASP A 228 -13.76 -15.78 27.46
CA ASP A 228 -14.87 -15.97 28.39
C ASP A 228 -15.72 -17.12 27.82
N PRO A 229 -15.98 -18.21 28.57
CA PRO A 229 -16.76 -19.34 28.08
C PRO A 229 -18.14 -18.95 27.55
N ASP A 230 -18.78 -17.93 28.14
CA ASP A 230 -20.09 -17.46 27.70
C ASP A 230 -20.01 -16.72 26.35
N LEU A 231 -18.91 -16.00 26.10
CA LEU A 231 -18.65 -15.37 24.78
C LEU A 231 -18.40 -16.43 23.70
N VAL A 232 -17.63 -17.47 24.03
CA VAL A 232 -17.38 -18.60 23.13
C VAL A 232 -18.70 -19.28 22.76
N ALA A 233 -19.54 -19.58 23.76
CA ALA A 233 -20.83 -20.22 23.54
C ALA A 233 -21.75 -19.36 22.66
N THR A 234 -21.82 -18.05 22.92
CA THR A 234 -22.62 -17.10 22.13
C THR A 234 -22.18 -17.07 20.66
N LEU A 235 -20.88 -17.02 20.40
CA LEU A 235 -20.36 -16.99 19.03
C LEU A 235 -20.55 -18.32 18.29
N ALA A 236 -20.42 -19.45 19.00
CA ALA A 236 -20.62 -20.78 18.45
C ALA A 236 -22.05 -21.02 17.92
N GLU A 237 -23.04 -20.23 18.33
CA GLU A 237 -24.40 -20.29 17.79
C GLU A 237 -24.48 -19.88 16.31
N SER A 238 -23.55 -19.02 15.87
CA SER A 238 -23.60 -18.43 14.53
C SER A 238 -22.38 -18.75 13.67
N HIS A 239 -21.23 -19.05 14.27
CA HIS A 239 -19.95 -19.17 13.57
C HIS A 239 -19.23 -20.45 14.02
N PRO A 240 -18.53 -21.16 13.12
CA PRO A 240 -17.67 -22.26 13.50
C PRO A 240 -16.62 -21.81 14.52
N THR A 241 -16.51 -22.57 15.60
CA THR A 241 -15.64 -22.26 16.73
C THR A 241 -14.67 -23.39 16.95
N VAL A 242 -13.37 -23.09 16.93
CA VAL A 242 -12.27 -24.05 17.05
C VAL A 242 -11.42 -23.70 18.27
N GLU A 243 -11.08 -24.72 19.05
CA GLU A 243 -10.14 -24.61 20.16
C GLU A 243 -8.77 -25.10 19.69
N PHE A 244 -7.71 -24.37 20.03
CA PHE A 244 -6.33 -24.80 19.78
C PHE A 244 -5.52 -24.84 21.07
N ASP A 245 -4.50 -25.69 21.08
CA ASP A 245 -3.67 -25.94 22.25
C ASP A 245 -2.69 -24.77 22.51
N ALA A 246 -2.79 -24.15 23.69
CA ALA A 246 -1.95 -23.04 24.14
C ALA A 246 -0.51 -23.46 24.51
N GLU A 247 -0.25 -24.75 24.75
CA GLU A 247 1.07 -25.27 25.10
C GLU A 247 1.93 -25.58 23.87
N ARG A 248 1.32 -25.61 22.68
CA ARG A 248 1.99 -25.82 21.39
C ARG A 248 2.36 -24.50 20.72
N GLY A 249 3.21 -24.57 19.69
CA GLY A 249 3.51 -23.41 18.86
C GLY A 249 2.24 -22.90 18.18
N THR A 250 1.91 -21.61 18.36
CA THR A 250 0.63 -21.03 17.93
C THR A 250 0.28 -21.31 16.47
N ARG A 251 1.26 -21.20 15.57
CA ARG A 251 1.03 -21.46 14.14
C ARG A 251 0.58 -22.90 13.89
N GLU A 252 1.32 -23.87 14.40
CA GLU A 252 1.05 -25.31 14.24
C GLU A 252 -0.30 -25.68 14.88
N ALA A 253 -0.54 -25.20 16.10
CA ALA A 253 -1.79 -25.47 16.83
C ALA A 253 -3.03 -24.94 16.11
N VAL A 254 -2.95 -23.73 15.55
CA VAL A 254 -4.06 -23.12 14.81
C VAL A 254 -4.26 -23.81 13.46
N VAL A 255 -3.19 -24.15 12.74
CA VAL A 255 -3.29 -24.89 11.46
C VAL A 255 -4.01 -26.22 11.68
N ASP A 256 -3.58 -27.01 12.66
CA ASP A 256 -4.20 -28.30 12.98
C ASP A 256 -5.67 -28.13 13.38
N ALA A 257 -5.96 -27.20 14.30
CA ALA A 257 -7.32 -26.98 14.79
C ALA A 257 -8.30 -26.51 13.71
N VAL A 258 -7.84 -25.68 12.77
CA VAL A 258 -8.66 -25.20 11.65
C VAL A 258 -8.81 -26.27 10.57
N ALA A 259 -7.76 -27.05 10.29
CA ALA A 259 -7.82 -28.13 9.31
C ALA A 259 -8.67 -29.32 9.77
N ASP A 260 -8.67 -29.62 11.07
CA ASP A 260 -9.50 -30.66 11.69
C ASP A 260 -10.96 -30.22 11.86
N ALA A 261 -11.21 -28.90 11.85
CA ALA A 261 -12.56 -28.38 11.81
C ALA A 261 -13.13 -28.61 10.42
N ASP A 262 -14.15 -29.46 10.32
CA ASP A 262 -14.92 -29.69 9.09
C ASP A 262 -15.76 -28.43 8.77
N LEU A 263 -15.08 -27.40 8.26
CA LEU A 263 -15.66 -26.08 7.99
C LEU A 263 -16.56 -26.16 6.76
N PRO A 264 -17.83 -25.70 6.85
CA PRO A 264 -18.71 -25.64 5.68
C PRO A 264 -18.11 -24.80 4.54
N ASP A 265 -18.35 -25.24 3.30
CA ASP A 265 -17.99 -24.46 2.11
C ASP A 265 -18.57 -23.04 2.18
N GLY A 266 -17.73 -22.02 1.95
CA GLY A 266 -18.12 -20.61 2.05
C GLY A 266 -18.16 -20.07 3.48
N THR A 267 -17.54 -20.75 4.45
CA THR A 267 -17.32 -20.18 5.79
C THR A 267 -16.31 -19.04 5.72
N ASP A 268 -16.83 -17.83 5.88
CA ASP A 268 -16.06 -16.59 5.81
C ASP A 268 -15.61 -16.08 7.19
N THR A 269 -16.25 -16.55 8.26
CA THR A 269 -15.95 -16.14 9.64
C THR A 269 -15.75 -17.35 10.53
N ILE A 270 -14.65 -17.38 11.27
CA ILE A 270 -14.26 -18.47 12.18
C ILE A 270 -13.88 -17.85 13.52
N VAL A 271 -14.21 -18.54 14.60
CA VAL A 271 -13.78 -18.17 15.95
C VAL A 271 -12.73 -19.17 16.40
N ALA A 272 -11.50 -18.72 16.64
CA ALA A 272 -10.45 -19.54 17.20
C ALA A 272 -10.20 -19.11 18.65
N TYR A 273 -10.00 -20.04 19.58
CA TYR A 273 -9.71 -19.68 20.96
C TYR A 273 -8.79 -20.70 21.64
N GLN A 274 -8.21 -20.29 22.77
CA GLN A 274 -7.44 -21.16 23.65
C GLN A 274 -7.71 -20.78 25.12
N THR A 275 -7.63 -21.76 26.01
CA THR A 275 -8.01 -21.62 27.44
C THR A 275 -6.85 -21.33 28.38
N GLY A 276 -5.72 -20.90 27.84
CA GLY A 276 -4.52 -20.50 28.57
C GLY A 276 -3.60 -21.66 28.89
N ALA A 277 -2.39 -21.31 29.31
CA ALA A 277 -1.39 -22.22 29.83
C ALA A 277 -0.54 -21.46 30.88
N VAL A 278 0.45 -22.10 31.48
CA VAL A 278 1.34 -21.42 32.44
C VAL A 278 2.05 -20.26 31.75
N GLY A 279 1.72 -19.03 32.14
CA GLY A 279 2.28 -17.80 31.55
C GLY A 279 1.61 -17.34 30.26
N VAL A 280 0.55 -18.02 29.80
CA VAL A 280 -0.23 -17.67 28.60
C VAL A 280 -1.65 -17.31 29.01
N GLU A 281 -2.05 -16.05 28.77
CA GLU A 281 -3.43 -15.62 29.00
C GLU A 281 -4.38 -16.32 28.01
N PRO A 282 -5.57 -16.80 28.44
CA PRO A 282 -6.58 -17.32 27.54
C PRO A 282 -7.16 -16.21 26.64
N ILE A 283 -7.28 -16.48 25.33
CA ILE A 283 -7.65 -15.48 24.32
C ILE A 283 -8.63 -16.10 23.31
N LEU A 284 -9.56 -15.26 22.84
CA LEU A 284 -10.49 -15.54 21.75
C LEU A 284 -10.14 -14.67 20.54
N TYR A 285 -10.24 -15.23 19.34
CA TYR A 285 -9.97 -14.57 18.07
C TYR A 285 -11.19 -14.70 17.16
N VAL A 286 -11.70 -13.58 16.68
CA VAL A 286 -12.71 -13.54 15.62
C VAL A 286 -11.99 -13.27 14.30
N LEU A 287 -11.99 -14.24 13.40
CA LEU A 287 -11.41 -14.18 12.05
C LEU A 287 -12.54 -13.97 11.05
N ALA A 288 -12.42 -13.00 10.14
CA ALA A 288 -13.46 -12.63 9.18
C ALA A 288 -12.85 -12.15 7.85
N PRO A 289 -13.63 -11.90 6.78
CA PRO A 289 -13.05 -11.50 5.50
C PRO A 289 -12.36 -10.14 5.54
N THR A 290 -12.78 -9.24 6.45
CA THR A 290 -12.14 -7.92 6.64
C THR A 290 -12.15 -7.50 8.11
N ALA A 291 -11.27 -6.56 8.49
CA ALA A 291 -11.23 -5.98 9.83
C ALA A 291 -12.58 -5.36 10.27
N PRO A 292 -13.30 -4.61 9.41
CA PRO A 292 -14.65 -4.14 9.71
C PRO A 292 -15.67 -5.25 9.96
N GLU A 293 -15.55 -6.40 9.29
CA GLU A 293 -16.46 -7.53 9.51
C GLU A 293 -16.18 -8.22 10.84
N ALA A 294 -14.90 -8.48 11.17
CA ALA A 294 -14.52 -8.97 12.48
C ALA A 294 -15.03 -8.02 13.58
N ALA A 295 -14.86 -6.70 13.41
CA ALA A 295 -15.37 -5.70 14.35
C ALA A 295 -16.91 -5.69 14.47
N ARG A 296 -17.65 -5.98 13.39
CA ARG A 296 -19.12 -6.08 13.44
C ARG A 296 -19.57 -7.29 14.24
N VAL A 297 -18.89 -8.43 14.09
CA VAL A 297 -19.14 -9.63 14.91
C VAL A 297 -18.87 -9.34 16.38
N VAL A 298 -17.76 -8.70 16.71
CA VAL A 298 -17.50 -8.27 18.10
C VAL A 298 -18.61 -7.37 18.63
N ARG A 299 -19.15 -6.48 17.80
CA ARG A 299 -20.24 -5.57 18.19
C ARG A 299 -21.55 -6.29 18.55
N THR A 300 -21.79 -7.52 18.08
CA THR A 300 -23.01 -8.27 18.45
C THR A 300 -22.94 -8.85 19.86
N LEU A 301 -21.77 -8.81 20.50
CA LEU A 301 -21.54 -9.26 21.88
C LEU A 301 -21.80 -8.17 22.95
N LEU A 302 -22.17 -6.96 22.51
CA LEU A 302 -22.35 -5.76 23.34
C LEU A 302 -23.82 -5.33 23.41
#